data_AF-A0A1C3F8U4-F1
#
_entry.id   AF-A0A1C3F8U4-F1
#
_cell.length_a   1.000
_cell.length_b   1.000
_cell.length_c   1.000
_cell.angle_alpha   90.00
_cell.angle_beta   90.00
_cell.angle_gamma   90.00
#
_symmetry.space_group_name_H-M   'P 1'
#
loop_
_entity.id
_entity.type
_entity.pdbx_description
1 polymer ?
#
loop_
_entity_poly.entity_id
_entity_poly.type
_entity_poly.pdbx_seq_one_letter_code
_entity_poly.pdbx_strand_id
1 'polypeptide(L)' 'MNNGSIDDHEAVYGYSFLNISVGIWRDMTSKNIEEMIYEVKEAGNYDLWKEELEMDLERTKYFRTIGIGMKGYYEK' A
#
# COMPACT_ATOMS: atom_id res chain seq x y z
N MET A 1 15.66 -4.67 -16.02
CA MET A 1 15.09 -3.34 -15.70
C MET A 1 13.73 -3.22 -16.39
N ASN A 2 12.75 -2.51 -15.83
CA ASN A 2 11.42 -2.34 -16.47
C ASN A 2 11.54 -1.71 -17.87
N ASN A 3 12.37 -0.67 -18.04
CA ASN A 3 12.63 -0.02 -19.34
C ASN A 3 11.36 0.28 -20.17
N GLY A 4 10.28 0.65 -19.49
CA GLY A 4 8.97 0.96 -20.06
C GLY A 4 8.22 1.90 -19.15
N SER A 5 7.05 2.35 -19.60
CA SER A 5 6.18 3.21 -18.81
C SER A 5 5.72 2.52 -17.53
N ILE A 6 5.50 3.33 -16.49
CA ILE A 6 4.80 2.91 -15.28
C ILE A 6 3.35 3.35 -15.44
N ASP A 7 2.41 2.45 -15.21
CA ASP A 7 0.99 2.76 -15.13
C ASP A 7 0.58 2.92 -13.65
N ASP A 8 -0.03 4.05 -13.31
CA ASP A 8 -0.47 4.43 -11.97
C ASP A 8 -1.99 4.71 -11.90
N HIS A 9 -2.76 4.28 -12.91
CA HIS A 9 -4.20 4.56 -12.97
C HIS A 9 -5.07 3.54 -12.23
N GLU A 10 -4.54 2.35 -11.92
CA GLU A 10 -5.32 1.26 -11.30
C GLU A 10 -5.72 1.57 -9.85
N ALA A 11 -4.87 2.28 -9.11
CA ALA A 11 -5.13 2.68 -7.73
C ALA A 11 -4.29 3.91 -7.33
N VAL A 12 -4.78 4.70 -6.37
CA VAL A 12 -4.14 5.94 -5.89
C VAL A 12 -2.67 5.74 -5.46
N TYR A 13 -2.36 4.57 -4.88
CA TYR A 13 -1.00 4.16 -4.54
C TYR A 13 -0.66 2.80 -5.14
N GLY A 14 -1.01 2.61 -6.41
CA GLY A 14 -0.67 1.45 -7.22
C GLY A 14 0.25 1.83 -8.36
N TYR A 15 1.22 0.97 -8.67
CA TYR A 15 2.12 1.16 -9.81
C TYR A 15 2.35 -0.18 -10.52
N SER A 16 2.13 -0.18 -11.82
CA SER A 16 2.26 -1.33 -12.70
C SER A 16 3.43 -1.14 -13.66
N PHE A 17 4.43 -2.01 -13.54
CA PHE A 17 5.65 -2.08 -14.35
C PHE A 17 5.41 -3.02 -15.53
N LEU A 18 4.87 -2.46 -16.61
CA LEU A 18 4.24 -3.22 -17.70
C LEU A 18 5.17 -4.26 -18.35
N ASN A 19 6.40 -3.86 -18.69
CA ASN A 19 7.35 -4.70 -19.42
C ASN A 19 7.87 -5.90 -18.62
N ILE A 20 7.85 -5.83 -17.29
CA ILE A 20 8.28 -6.92 -16.41
C ILE A 20 7.10 -7.62 -15.71
N SER A 21 5.87 -7.19 -16.02
CA SER A 21 4.66 -7.80 -15.48
C SER A 21 4.63 -7.81 -13.94
N VAL A 22 5.08 -6.72 -13.31
CA VAL A 22 5.05 -6.56 -11.85
C VAL A 22 4.15 -5.38 -11.48
N GLY A 23 3.26 -5.59 -10.51
CA GLY A 23 2.47 -4.53 -9.89
C GLY A 23 2.82 -4.39 -8.42
N ILE A 24 2.85 -3.17 -7.90
CA ILE A 24 2.98 -2.89 -6.47
C ILE A 24 1.81 -2.02 -6.01
N TRP A 25 1.33 -2.27 -4.79
CA TRP A 25 0.20 -1.54 -4.25
C TRP A 25 0.25 -1.45 -2.72
N ARG A 26 -0.32 -0.37 -2.18
CA ARG A 26 -0.65 -0.23 -0.75
C ARG A 26 -2.07 0.28 -0.59
N ASP A 27 -2.70 -0.22 0.46
CA ASP A 27 -4.06 0.13 0.92
C ASP A 27 -4.08 1.41 1.74
N MET A 28 -3.20 1.50 2.74
CA MET A 28 -3.25 2.53 3.76
C MET A 28 -2.07 3.49 3.67
N THR A 29 -2.35 4.76 3.91
CA THR A 29 -1.33 5.80 4.09
C THR A 29 -1.11 6.11 5.57
N SER A 30 0.02 6.74 5.89
CA SER A 30 0.30 7.20 7.25
C SER A 30 -0.82 8.10 7.77
N LYS A 31 -1.39 8.98 6.92
CA LYS A 31 -2.53 9.83 7.27
C LYS A 31 -3.76 9.02 7.70
N ASN A 32 -4.08 7.92 7.00
CA ASN A 32 -5.22 7.08 7.37
C ASN A 32 -5.02 6.43 8.75
N ILE A 33 -3.80 5.97 9.04
CA ILE A 33 -3.49 5.38 10.36
C ILE A 33 -3.47 6.44 11.47
N GLU A 34 -2.98 7.65 11.18
CA GLU A 34 -3.02 8.77 12.13
C GLU A 34 -4.45 9.18 12.48
N GLU A 35 -5.36 9.23 11.49
CA GLU A 35 -6.80 9.45 11.71
C GLU A 35 -7.40 8.34 12.58
N MET A 36 -7.08 7.07 12.31
CA MET A 36 -7.50 5.95 13.16
C MET A 36 -6.96 6.05 14.59
N ILE A 37 -5.69 6.42 14.78
CA ILE A 37 -5.09 6.64 16.10
C ILE A 37 -5.88 7.71 16.88
N TYR A 38 -6.28 8.80 16.21
CA TYR A 38 -7.09 9.83 16.82
C TYR A 38 -8.46 9.29 17.25
N GLU A 39 -9.18 8.61 16.37
CA GLU A 39 -10.50 8.04 16.67
C GLU A 39 -10.46 7.03 17.82
N VAL A 40 -9.44 6.16 17.85
CA VAL A 40 -9.27 5.16 18.92
C VAL A 40 -8.93 5.81 20.26
N LYS A 41 -8.16 6.91 20.26
CA LYS A 41 -7.88 7.70 21.47
C LYS A 41 -9.15 8.37 22.01
N GLU A 42 -9.95 8.98 21.14
CA GLU A 42 -11.24 9.59 21.51
C GLU A 42 -12.22 8.54 22.07
N ALA A 43 -12.17 7.31 21.55
CA ALA A 43 -12.95 6.19 22.06
C ALA A 43 -12.40 5.57 23.36
N GLY A 44 -11.26 6.04 23.88
CA GLY A 44 -10.65 5.53 25.11
C GLY A 44 -10.01 4.13 25.00
N ASN A 45 -9.80 3.63 23.78
CA ASN A 45 -9.32 2.26 23.55
C ASN A 45 -7.85 2.19 23.12
N TYR A 46 -7.11 3.30 23.16
CA TYR A 46 -5.75 3.36 22.60
C TYR A 46 -4.80 2.28 23.13
N ASP A 47 -4.80 2.03 24.45
CA ASP A 47 -3.89 1.05 25.05
C ASP A 47 -4.15 -0.38 24.55
N LEU A 48 -5.36 -0.71 24.13
CA LEU A 48 -5.71 -2.02 23.57
C LEU A 48 -5.17 -2.20 22.14
N TRP A 49 -5.12 -1.11 21.37
CA TRP A 49 -4.80 -1.14 19.94
C TRP A 49 -3.40 -0.59 19.60
N LYS A 50 -2.68 -0.08 20.60
CA LYS A 50 -1.41 0.65 20.41
C LYS A 50 -0.42 -0.11 19.55
N GLU A 51 -0.15 -1.37 19.87
CA GLU A 51 0.85 -2.17 19.17
C GLU A 51 0.48 -2.39 17.69
N GLU A 52 -0.80 -2.66 17.41
CA GLU A 52 -1.29 -2.83 16.04
C GLU A 52 -1.22 -1.54 15.23
N LEU A 53 -1.63 -0.41 15.83
CA LEU A 53 -1.60 0.91 15.19
C LEU A 53 -0.16 1.39 14.92
N GLU A 54 0.77 1.17 15.85
CA GLU A 54 2.20 1.49 15.66
C GLU A 54 2.83 0.60 14.57
N MET A 55 2.49 -0.68 14.54
CA MET A 55 2.93 -1.60 13.49
C MET A 55 2.36 -1.22 12.13
N ASP A 56 1.07 -0.88 12.03
CA ASP A 56 0.45 -0.48 10.78
C ASP A 56 1.00 0.87 10.30
N LEU A 57 1.29 1.81 11.21
CA LEU A 57 1.98 3.06 10.86
C LEU A 57 3.35 2.79 10.23
N GLU A 58 4.15 1.88 10.80
CA GLU A 58 5.43 1.47 10.22
C GLU A 58 5.25 0.85 8.82
N ARG A 59 4.22 0.01 8.64
CA ARG A 59 3.91 -0.64 7.34
C ARG A 59 3.56 0.36 6.25
N THR A 60 2.99 1.52 6.58
CA THR A 60 2.65 2.55 5.58
C THR A 60 3.86 3.09 4.79
N LYS A 61 5.09 2.88 5.32
CA LYS A 61 6.34 3.23 4.64
C LYS A 61 6.68 2.32 3.46
N TYR A 62 5.98 1.20 3.31
CA TYR A 62 6.25 0.19 2.30
C TYR A 62 5.02 -0.07 1.41
N PHE A 63 5.25 -0.66 0.23
CA PHE A 63 4.18 -1.28 -0.52
C PHE A 63 3.83 -2.63 0.11
N ARG A 64 2.54 -2.88 0.31
CA ARG A 64 2.06 -4.06 1.04
C ARG A 64 1.93 -5.27 0.14
N THR A 65 1.53 -5.05 -1.11
CA THR A 65 1.24 -6.12 -2.06
C THR A 65 2.12 -5.98 -3.28
N ILE A 66 2.70 -7.10 -3.70
CA ILE A 66 3.44 -7.24 -4.96
C ILE A 66 2.73 -8.33 -5.77
N GLY A 67 2.24 -7.97 -6.94
CA GLY A 67 1.75 -8.89 -7.95
C GLY A 67 2.85 -9.21 -8.95
N ILE A 68 3.07 -10.49 -9.24
CA ILE A 68 4.03 -10.94 -10.26
C ILE A 68 3.25 -11.77 -11.29
N GLY A 69 3.09 -11.19 -12.47
CA GLY A 69 2.42 -11.82 -13.61
C GLY A 69 3.37 -12.67 -14.45
N MET A 70 2.78 -13.48 -15.34
CA MET A 70 3.53 -14.14 -16.41
C MET A 70 4.04 -13.11 -17.42
N LYS A 71 5.08 -13.47 -18.19
CA LYS A 71 5.59 -12.61 -19.26
C LYS A 71 4.44 -12.21 -20.20
N GLY A 72 4.31 -10.90 -20.44
CA GLY A 72 3.27 -10.34 -21.29
C GLY A 72 1.91 -10.20 -20.61
N TYR A 73 1.82 -10.27 -19.28
CA TYR A 73 0.55 -10.16 -18.54
C TYR A 73 -0.25 -8.89 -18.87
N TYR A 74 0.45 -7.78 -19.14
CA TYR A 74 -0.17 -6.49 -19.49
C TYR A 74 -0.23 -6.24 -21.01
N GLU A 75 0.21 -7.19 -21.84
CA GLU A 75 0.07 -7.11 -23.30
C GLU A 75 -1.37 -7.48 -23.67
N LYS A 76 -2.02 -6.67 -24.51
CA LYS A 76 -3.39 -6.90 -25.00
C LYS A 76 -3.41 -7.74 -26.26
#